data_AF-A0A850SRD0-F1
#
_entry.id   AF-A0A850SRD0-F1
#
_cell.length_a   1.000
_cell.length_b   1.000
_cell.length_c   1.000
_cell.angle_alpha   90.00
_cell.angle_beta   90.00
_cell.angle_gamma   90.00
#
_symmetry.space_group_name_H-M   'P 1'
#
loop_
_entity.id
_entity.type
_entity.pdbx_description
1 polymer ?
#
loop_
_entity_poly.entity_id
_entity_poly.type
_entity_poly.pdbx_seq_one_letter_code
_entity_poly.pdbx_strand_id
1 'polypeptide(L)'
;MKFVLAIGAAAAALSSMAYAGEWADACVARLTAEGRDTSGCVCLEERISANPALVEEFQTLGAIEDRTARYEAASPDAKAAMDACTRKTQ
;
A
#
# COMPACT_ATOMS: atom_id res chain seq x y z
N MET A 1 20.15 9.32 -44.53
CA MET A 1 18.72 9.70 -44.42
C MET A 1 18.24 9.28 -43.04
N LYS A 2 17.75 10.25 -42.25
CA LYS A 2 17.19 10.05 -40.90
C LYS A 2 15.76 9.54 -41.05
N PHE A 3 15.50 8.32 -40.59
CA PHE A 3 14.15 7.85 -40.32
C PHE A 3 14.20 6.94 -39.09
N VAL A 4 13.89 7.50 -37.93
CA VAL A 4 13.18 6.72 -36.91
C VAL A 4 12.07 7.62 -36.37
N LEU A 5 10.85 7.15 -36.64
CA LEU A 5 9.58 7.70 -36.23
C LEU A 5 9.42 7.65 -34.71
N ALA A 6 8.78 8.69 -34.19
CA ALA A 6 8.22 8.75 -32.85
C ALA A 6 7.11 7.70 -32.66
N ILE A 7 7.19 6.86 -31.63
CA ILE A 7 6.07 6.10 -31.06
C ILE A 7 6.45 5.85 -29.58
N GLY A 8 5.92 6.60 -28.62
CA GLY A 8 4.72 6.17 -27.90
C GLY A 8 4.97 6.23 -26.38
N ALA A 9 4.97 7.43 -25.81
CA ALA A 9 4.83 7.61 -24.37
C ALA A 9 3.36 7.35 -23.98
N ALA A 10 2.97 6.09 -23.82
CA ALA A 10 1.66 5.70 -23.30
C ALA A 10 1.64 4.19 -22.93
N ALA A 11 2.34 3.81 -21.86
CA ALA A 11 2.20 2.46 -21.29
C ALA A 11 2.34 2.41 -19.76
N ALA A 12 2.09 3.53 -19.06
CA ALA A 12 2.18 3.60 -17.59
C ALA A 12 0.80 3.71 -16.90
N ALA A 13 -0.30 3.42 -17.60
CA ALA A 13 -1.66 3.69 -17.10
C ALA A 13 -2.54 2.44 -16.90
N LEU A 14 -2.01 1.22 -16.98
CA LEU A 14 -2.83 0.00 -16.85
C LEU A 14 -2.42 -0.97 -15.73
N SER A 15 -1.38 -0.67 -14.95
CA SER A 15 -0.96 -1.52 -13.82
C SER A 15 -1.54 -1.06 -12.47
N SER A 16 -2.14 0.12 -12.41
CA SER A 16 -2.55 0.76 -11.15
C SER A 16 -3.93 0.33 -10.65
N MET A 17 -4.66 -0.50 -11.40
CA MET A 17 -6.06 -0.86 -11.10
C MET A 17 -6.25 -2.29 -10.57
N ALA A 18 -5.20 -3.11 -10.51
CA ALA A 18 -5.29 -4.47 -9.95
C ALA A 18 -5.03 -4.53 -8.43
N TYR A 19 -4.53 -3.44 -7.83
CA TYR A 19 -4.19 -3.40 -6.40
C TYR A 19 -5.35 -2.97 -5.49
N ALA A 20 -6.44 -2.42 -6.05
CA ALA A 20 -7.59 -1.99 -5.26
C ALA A 20 -8.44 -3.21 -4.86
N GLY A 21 -8.33 -3.60 -3.60
CA GLY A 21 -8.93 -4.77 -2.95
C GLY A 21 -7.87 -5.73 -2.41
N GLU A 22 -6.78 -5.95 -3.14
CA GLU A 22 -5.78 -6.97 -2.79
C GLU A 22 -4.96 -6.59 -1.55
N TRP A 23 -4.73 -5.29 -1.33
CA TRP A 23 -4.08 -4.81 -0.09
C TRP A 23 -5.00 -4.91 1.11
N ALA A 24 -6.28 -4.53 0.93
CA ALA A 24 -7.28 -4.68 1.97
C ALA A 24 -7.48 -6.15 2.34
N ASP A 25 -7.58 -7.05 1.36
CA ASP A 25 -7.74 -8.49 1.58
C ASP A 25 -6.52 -9.11 2.27
N ALA A 26 -5.30 -8.78 1.83
CA ALA A 26 -4.08 -9.23 2.50
C ALA A 26 -3.97 -8.70 3.94
N CYS A 27 -4.38 -7.44 4.16
CA CYS A 27 -4.47 -6.85 5.49
C CYS A 27 -5.51 -7.59 6.36
N VAL A 28 -6.71 -7.85 5.83
CA VAL A 28 -7.78 -8.58 6.53
C VAL A 28 -7.31 -9.99 6.88
N ALA A 29 -6.73 -10.73 5.94
CA ALA A 29 -6.25 -12.10 6.16
C ALA A 29 -5.21 -12.15 7.28
N ARG A 30 -4.23 -11.25 7.26
CA ARG A 30 -3.19 -11.19 8.30
C ARG A 30 -3.74 -10.76 9.65
N LEU A 31 -4.53 -9.68 9.71
CA LEU A 31 -5.10 -9.21 10.98
C LEU A 31 -6.10 -10.22 11.57
N THR A 32 -6.84 -10.94 10.74
CA THR A 32 -7.72 -12.04 11.17
C THR A 32 -6.90 -13.18 11.79
N ALA A 33 -5.78 -13.56 11.17
CA ALA A 33 -4.87 -14.56 11.73
C ALA A 33 -4.24 -14.11 13.07
N GLU A 34 -4.02 -12.81 13.24
CA GLU A 34 -3.55 -12.20 14.50
C GLU A 34 -4.70 -11.98 15.53
N GLY A 35 -5.96 -12.27 15.18
CA GLY A 35 -7.13 -12.03 16.05
C GLY A 35 -7.42 -10.54 16.30
N ARG A 36 -7.12 -9.68 15.32
CA ARG A 36 -7.18 -8.21 15.44
C ARG A 36 -8.31 -7.62 14.61
N ASP A 37 -8.66 -6.38 14.94
CA ASP A 37 -9.64 -5.58 14.20
C ASP A 37 -9.15 -5.30 12.77
N THR A 38 -10.01 -5.60 11.79
CA THR A 38 -9.77 -5.45 10.36
C THR A 38 -10.39 -4.17 9.80
N SER A 39 -11.12 -3.39 10.61
CA SER A 39 -11.86 -2.18 10.19
C SER A 39 -10.95 -1.11 9.56
N GLY A 40 -9.65 -1.13 9.87
CA GLY A 40 -8.65 -0.22 9.34
C GLY A 40 -8.10 -0.57 7.95
N CYS A 41 -8.35 -1.77 7.43
CA CYS A 41 -7.71 -2.25 6.19
C CYS A 41 -8.14 -1.46 4.95
N VAL A 42 -9.43 -1.14 4.81
CA VAL A 42 -9.94 -0.32 3.70
C VAL A 42 -9.39 1.10 3.75
N CYS A 43 -9.34 1.71 4.95
CA CYS A 43 -8.74 3.03 5.14
C CYS A 43 -7.26 3.04 4.73
N LEU A 44 -6.52 1.99 5.08
CA LEU A 44 -5.11 1.88 4.79
C LEU A 44 -4.88 1.76 3.28
N GLU A 45 -5.68 0.94 2.60
CA GLU A 45 -5.64 0.79 1.15
C GLU A 45 -5.95 2.11 0.41
N GLU A 46 -6.96 2.87 0.84
CA GLU A 46 -7.28 4.17 0.25
C GLU A 46 -6.09 5.13 0.37
N ARG A 47 -5.41 5.16 1.52
CA ARG A 47 -4.25 6.02 1.75
C ARG A 47 -3.03 5.61 0.94
N ILE A 48 -2.77 4.31 0.85
CA ILE A 48 -1.68 3.76 0.03
C ILE A 48 -1.94 4.06 -1.45
N SER A 49 -3.17 3.81 -1.92
CA SER A 49 -3.55 4.00 -3.32
C SER A 49 -3.56 5.47 -3.74
N ALA A 50 -3.81 6.40 -2.81
CA ALA A 50 -3.76 7.84 -3.06
C ALA A 50 -2.34 8.39 -3.15
N ASN A 51 -1.31 7.64 -2.72
CA ASN A 51 0.08 8.08 -2.75
C ASN A 51 1.00 7.01 -3.39
N PRO A 52 1.41 7.18 -4.65
CA PRO A 52 2.27 6.22 -5.36
C PRO A 52 3.57 5.87 -4.62
N ALA A 53 4.14 6.80 -3.84
CA ALA A 53 5.35 6.54 -3.05
C ALA A 53 5.10 5.55 -1.90
N LEU A 54 3.88 5.55 -1.34
CA LEU A 54 3.50 4.59 -0.30
C LEU A 54 3.27 3.19 -0.86
N VAL A 55 2.88 3.04 -2.14
CA VAL A 55 2.64 1.72 -2.73
C VAL A 55 3.92 0.86 -2.70
N GLU A 56 5.03 1.40 -3.22
CA GLU A 56 6.32 0.71 -3.24
C GLU A 56 6.86 0.45 -1.82
N GLU A 57 6.66 1.43 -0.93
CA GLU A 57 7.08 1.30 0.46
C GLU A 57 6.31 0.18 1.17
N PHE A 58 4.98 0.14 1.04
CA PHE A 58 4.15 -0.89 1.69
C PHE A 58 4.37 -2.29 1.09
N GLN A 59 4.78 -2.41 -0.17
CA GLN A 59 5.30 -3.67 -0.73
C GLN A 59 6.53 -4.15 0.01
N THR A 60 7.50 -3.26 0.24
CA THR A 60 8.73 -3.59 0.97
C THR A 60 8.44 -3.93 2.43
N LEU A 61 7.59 -3.14 3.09
CA LEU A 61 7.17 -3.37 4.48
C LEU A 61 6.36 -4.67 4.64
N GLY A 62 5.63 -5.08 3.60
CA GLY A 62 4.88 -6.33 3.56
C GLY A 62 5.74 -7.57 3.83
N ALA A 63 7.02 -7.54 3.44
CA ALA A 63 7.99 -8.61 3.64
C ALA A 63 8.51 -8.74 5.08
N ILE A 64 8.29 -7.72 5.93
CA ILE A 64 8.69 -7.75 7.34
C ILE A 64 7.56 -8.42 8.14
N GLU A 65 7.77 -9.61 8.66
CA GLU A 65 6.76 -10.35 9.43
C GLU A 65 6.45 -9.70 10.78
N ASP A 66 7.49 -9.29 11.52
CA ASP A 66 7.31 -8.64 12.81
C ASP A 66 6.66 -7.26 12.65
N ARG A 67 5.56 -7.05 13.37
CA ARG A 67 4.77 -5.82 13.27
C ARG A 67 5.54 -4.60 13.74
N THR A 68 6.30 -4.72 14.84
CA THR A 68 7.03 -3.60 15.43
C THR A 68 8.17 -3.20 14.51
N ALA A 69 8.94 -4.15 14.02
CA ALA A 69 10.00 -3.93 13.03
C ALA A 69 9.45 -3.33 11.74
N ARG A 70 8.27 -3.78 11.27
CA ARG A 70 7.61 -3.19 10.10
C ARG A 70 7.25 -1.74 10.34
N TYR A 71 6.64 -1.43 11.48
CA TYR A 71 6.29 -0.06 11.82
C TYR A 71 7.55 0.80 12.01
N GLU A 72 8.61 0.29 12.64
CA GLU A 72 9.86 1.03 12.84
C GLU A 72 10.57 1.37 11.53
N ALA A 73 10.61 0.40 10.61
CA ALA A 73 11.19 0.55 9.27
C ALA A 73 10.40 1.47 8.34
N ALA A 74 9.12 1.72 8.64
CA ALA A 74 8.27 2.60 7.85
C ALA A 74 8.74 4.07 7.92
N SER A 75 8.60 4.77 6.81
CA SER A 75 8.78 6.20 6.67
C SER A 75 7.77 6.97 7.54
N PRO A 76 8.01 8.26 7.82
CA PRO A 76 7.05 9.10 8.53
C PRO A 76 5.65 9.12 7.88
N ASP A 77 5.57 9.11 6.55
CA ASP A 77 4.30 9.14 5.82
C ASP A 77 3.56 7.80 5.91
N ALA A 78 4.29 6.69 5.80
CA ALA A 78 3.71 5.36 5.99
C ALA A 78 3.23 5.15 7.42
N LYS A 79 3.99 5.59 8.43
CA LYS A 79 3.56 5.61 9.84
C LYS A 79 2.29 6.43 10.03
N ALA A 80 2.22 7.61 9.43
CA ALA A 80 1.03 8.45 9.49
C ALA A 80 -0.20 7.78 8.84
N ALA A 81 -0.01 7.03 7.75
CA ALA A 81 -1.08 6.25 7.13
C ALA A 81 -1.56 5.09 8.02
N MET A 82 -0.62 4.32 8.58
CA MET A 82 -0.93 3.23 9.52
C MET A 82 -1.67 3.73 10.77
N ASP A 83 -1.21 4.83 11.36
CA ASP A 83 -1.77 5.41 12.58
C ASP A 83 -3.17 5.97 12.37
N ALA A 84 -3.41 6.63 11.23
CA ALA A 84 -4.71 7.21 10.91
C ALA A 84 -5.80 6.14 10.73
N CYS A 85 -5.42 4.93 10.34
CA CYS A 85 -6.34 3.83 10.07
C CYS A 85 -6.47 2.82 11.22
N THR A 86 -5.63 2.91 12.25
CA THR A 86 -5.66 2.01 13.42
C THR A 86 -6.27 2.65 14.68
N ARG A 87 -6.36 3.99 14.76
CA ARG A 87 -6.90 4.72 15.93
C ARG A 87 -8.36 5.18 15.77
N LYS A 88 -9.30 4.29 15.45
CA LYS A 88 -10.75 4.61 15.52
C LYS A 88 -11.42 4.22 16.85
N THR A 89 -10.64 3.99 17.90
CA THR A 89 -11.15 3.92 19.28
C THR A 89 -10.55 5.06 20.12
N GLN A 90 -11.06 6.27 19.91
CA GLN A 90 -11.22 7.27 20.96
C GLN A 90 -12.62 7.86 20.84
#